data_AF-A0A920JAL7-F1
#
_entry.id   AF-A0A920JAL7-F1
#
_cell.length_a   1.000
_cell.length_b   1.000
_cell.length_c   1.000
_cell.angle_alpha   90.00
_cell.angle_beta   90.00
_cell.angle_gamma   90.00
#
_symmetry.space_group_name_H-M   'P 1'
#
loop_
_entity.id
_entity.type
_entity.pdbx_description
1 polymer ?
#
loop_
_entity_poly.entity_id
_entity_poly.type
_entity_poly.pdbx_seq_one_letter_code
_entity_poly.pdbx_strand_id
1 'polypeptide(L)' 'MIAVVGPCSIHDPDSAEEYAKLLIDEKKKYEEDILLIMRVYFEKPKNKHRLERSY' A
#
# COMPACT_ATOMS: atom_id res chain seq x y z
N MET A 1 13.57 5.94 -10.21
CA MET A 1 12.23 6.44 -9.80
C MET A 1 11.81 5.77 -8.49
N ILE A 2 10.95 6.37 -7.66
CA ILE A 2 10.41 5.71 -6.46
C ILE A 2 8.94 5.38 -6.68
N ALA A 3 8.54 4.16 -6.36
CA ALA A 3 7.16 3.71 -6.40
C ALA A 3 6.73 3.20 -5.02
N VAL A 4 5.74 3.86 -4.42
CA VAL A 4 5.14 3.46 -3.15
C VAL A 4 3.79 2.80 -3.43
N VAL A 5 3.70 1.49 -3.27
CA VAL A 5 2.55 0.68 -3.70
C VAL A 5 2.09 -0.26 -2.57
N GLY A 6 0.85 -0.72 -2.65
CA GLY A 6 0.29 -1.66 -1.68
C GLY A 6 -1.17 -1.36 -1.28
N PRO A 7 -1.74 -2.15 -0.36
CA PRO A 7 -3.11 -1.95 0.14
C PRO A 7 -3.33 -0.55 0.73
N CYS A 8 -4.58 -0.06 0.74
CA CYS A 8 -4.92 1.27 1.29
C CYS A 8 -4.71 1.34 2.80
N SER A 9 -5.04 0.25 3.50
CA SER A 9 -4.82 0.02 4.92
C SER A 9 -4.66 -1.49 5.12
N ILE A 10 -3.87 -1.88 6.13
CA ILE A 10 -3.68 -3.28 6.51
C ILE A 10 -4.64 -3.59 7.65
N HIS A 11 -5.52 -4.56 7.42
CA HIS A 11 -6.46 -5.07 8.42
C HIS A 11 -6.24 -6.55 8.72
N ASP A 12 -5.49 -7.25 7.88
CA ASP A 12 -5.16 -8.66 8.01
C ASP A 12 -3.66 -8.87 7.73
N PRO A 13 -2.87 -9.34 8.71
CA PRO A 13 -1.44 -9.60 8.54
C PRO A 13 -1.13 -10.66 7.49
N ASP A 14 -1.94 -11.72 7.40
CA ASP A 14 -1.66 -12.85 6.50
C ASP A 14 -1.78 -12.40 5.04
N SER A 15 -2.85 -11.68 4.69
CA SER A 15 -3.01 -11.06 3.37
C SER A 15 -1.89 -10.06 3.05
N ALA A 16 -1.37 -9.34 4.05
CA ALA A 16 -0.26 -8.42 3.85
C ALA A 16 1.04 -9.14 3.51
N GLU A 17 1.32 -10.27 4.17
CA GLU A 17 2.49 -11.09 3.89
C GLU A 17 2.41 -11.73 2.49
N GLU A 18 1.23 -12.23 2.11
CA GLU A 18 1.01 -12.77 0.75
C GLU A 18 1.27 -11.71 -0.32
N TYR A 19 0.74 -10.49 -0.13
CA TYR A 19 1.02 -9.38 -1.03
C TYR A 19 2.51 -9.04 -1.09
N ALA A 20 3.20 -9.02 0.06
CA ALA A 20 4.64 -8.75 0.11
C ALA A 20 5.44 -9.79 -0.68
N LYS A 21 5.07 -11.08 -0.61
CA LYS A 21 5.69 -12.15 -1.39
C LYS A 21 5.56 -11.91 -2.88
N LEU A 22 4.36 -11.58 -3.36
CA LEU A 22 4.13 -11.24 -4.78
C LEU A 22 4.93 -9.99 -5.19
N LEU A 23 5.00 -8.99 -4.31
CA LEU A 23 5.69 -7.74 -4.58
C LEU A 23 7.21 -7.90 -4.68
N ILE A 24 7.81 -8.85 -3.96
CA ILE A 24 9.24 -9.15 -4.03
C ILE A 24 9.64 -9.65 -5.42
N ASP A 25 8.80 -10.46 -6.07
CA ASP A 25 9.07 -10.94 -7.42
C ASP A 25 8.98 -9.82 -8.45
N GLU A 26 8.02 -8.91 -8.30
CA GLU A 26 7.93 -7.70 -9.14
C GLU A 26 9.11 -6.74 -8.88
N LYS A 27 9.54 -6.57 -7.63
CA LYS A 27 10.69 -5.72 -7.28
C LYS A 27 11.94 -6.10 -8.07
N LYS A 28 12.22 -7.40 -8.19
CA LYS A 28 13.39 -7.89 -8.95
C LYS A 28 13.31 -7.54 -10.43
N LYS A 29 12.12 -7.56 -11.03
CA LYS A 29 11.93 -7.26 -12.46
C LYS A 29 12.21 -5.80 -12.81
N TYR A 30 12.10 -4.90 -11.84
CA TYR A 30 12.20 -3.45 -12.05
C TYR A 30 13.34 -2.79 -11.27
N GLU A 31 14.28 -3.57 -10.73
CA GLU A 31 15.28 -3.07 -9.77
C GLU A 31 16.27 -2.05 -10.34
N GLU A 32 16.49 -2.05 -11.67
CA GLU A 32 17.39 -1.10 -12.34
C GLU A 32 16.79 0.32 -12.42
N ASP A 33 15.46 0.43 -12.53
CA ASP A 33 14.76 1.68 -12.80
C ASP A 33 13.93 2.20 -11.61
N ILE A 34 13.45 1.29 -10.76
CA ILE A 34 12.42 1.56 -9.74
C ILE A 34 12.87 1.07 -8.36
N LEU A 35 12.94 2.01 -7.43
CA LEU A 35 12.91 1.70 -6.00
C LEU A 35 11.46 1.44 -5.57
N LEU A 36 11.09 0.16 -5.58
CA LEU A 36 9.77 -0.31 -5.18
C LEU A 36 9.68 -0.45 -3.64
N ILE A 37 8.72 0.24 -3.03
CA ILE A 37 8.49 0.25 -1.58
C ILE A 37 7.03 -0.15 -1.31
N MET A 38 6.83 -1.15 -0.46
CA MET A 38 5.50 -1.52 0.03
C MET A 38 5.04 -0.51 1.09
N ARG A 39 3.85 0.07 0.92
CA ARG A 39 3.19 0.85 1.97
C ARG A 39 2.46 -0.07 2.95
N VAL A 40 2.60 0.22 4.24
CA VAL A 40 1.94 -0.50 5.34
C VAL A 40 1.31 0.55 6.26
N TYR A 41 0.01 0.79 6.10
CA TYR A 41 -0.76 1.72 6.94
C TYR A 41 -1.64 0.94 7.91
N PHE A 42 -1.30 0.96 9.20
CA PHE A 42 -2.09 0.33 10.26
C PHE A 42 -3.34 1.12 10.62
N GLU A 43 -3.30 2.44 10.44
CA GLU A 43 -4.41 3.32 10.73
C GLU A 43 -4.68 4.26 9.56
N LYS A 44 -5.96 4.38 9.20
CA LYS A 44 -6.42 5.37 8.23
C LYS A 44 -6.89 6.61 9.00
N PRO A 45 -6.45 7.83 8.64
CA PRO A 45 -6.93 9.03 9.29
C PRO A 45 -8.46 9.13 9.13
N LYS A 46 -9.16 9.23 10.26
CA LYS A 46 -10.61 9.43 10.29
C LYS A 46 -10.90 10.88 9.92
N ASN A 47 -11.31 11.12 8.67
CA ASN A 47 -11.65 12.47 8.20
C ASN A 47 -12.94 12.96 8.87
N LYS A 48 -12.89 14.11 9.57
CA LYS A 48 -14.09 14.81 10.09
C LYS A 48 -14.95 15.43 8.98
N HIS A 49 -14.45 15.58 7.76
CA HIS A 49 -15.12 16.28 6.64
C HIS A 49 -16.02 15.41 5.74
N ARG A 50 -16.34 14.16 6.12
CA ARG A 50 -17.19 13.28 5.29
C ARG A 50 -18.70 13.46 5.53
N LEU A 51 -19.13 14.44 6.33
CA LEU A 51 -20.55 14.68 6.63
C LEU A 51 -21.21 15.80 5.79
N GLU A 52 -20.46 16.53 4.95
CA GLU A 52 -20.99 17.71 4.23
C GLU A 52 -21.15 17.52 2.71
N ARG A 53 -21.12 16.28 2.19
CA ARG A 53 -21.43 16.02 0.77
C ARG A 53 -22.59 15.04 0.60
N SER A 54 -23.68 15.36 1.30
CA SER A 54 -25.01 14.79 1.11
C SER A 54 -26.02 15.93 0.91
N TYR A 55 -25.80 16.77 -0.10
CA TYR A 55 -26.77 17.71 -0.65
C TYR A 55 -26.61 17.75 -2.16
#